data_AF-A0A3M1T6H7-F1
#
_entry.id   AF-A0A3M1T6H7-F1
#
_cell.length_a   1.000
_cell.length_b   1.000
_cell.length_c   1.000
_cell.angle_alpha   90.00
_cell.angle_beta   90.00
_cell.angle_gamma   90.00
#
_symmetry.space_group_name_H-M   'P 1'
#
loop_
_entity.id
_entity.type
_entity.pdbx_description
1 polymer ?
#
loop_
_entity_poly.entity_id
_entity_poly.type
_entity_poly.pdbx_seq_one_letter_code
_entity_poly.pdbx_strand_id
1 'polypeptide(L)'
;MTCVLRAALCVLAACCVAEAQPSQIWWDDPTLGEAARAAGLVVLARAERVAENGVAYRVERTLHGPSRDGDLLAVTGLHHPRLRARPPVSVGDRAYLLLWGEPRGEGFRLPTPTFGRFVRRDGHAVLSFGGPDTFVRLAVEAARAEAILRACATGRADTGLLRWCREVLGASDATNEQVYLSLCVLAEVGEPSDAAVAGRVLRDPSRRGPEQERVLMAAARVLGRCGGGRAARLLVGAAAQSGRRAVASVAIAEALHALGDDPPARAAAALGRELARLAPRLDPRPVRYGAADDPRRNFVDSPFLACMKALGRLRATAGVPLALRALEGEDFEAIRAGLAYFELLGDVERAEEIAQRMRPRGHRDAFVNHAFGRTLRALTGAERPDEREAWLAWCRERRDEAAGPRRPGGSR
;
A
#
# COMPACT_ATOMS: atom_id res chain seq x y z
N MET A 1 26.03 28.23 35.34
CA MET A 1 26.90 27.86 34.20
C MET A 1 26.82 26.37 33.80
N THR A 2 25.76 25.65 34.19
CA THR A 2 25.65 24.19 33.98
C THR A 2 24.58 23.76 32.96
N CYS A 3 23.76 24.67 32.42
CA CYS A 3 22.71 24.33 31.44
C CYS A 3 23.17 24.32 29.97
N VAL A 4 24.32 24.92 29.63
CA VAL A 4 24.79 25.01 28.23
C VAL A 4 25.56 23.76 27.79
N LEU A 5 26.14 22.99 28.73
CA LEU A 5 26.90 21.78 28.40
C LEU A 5 26.05 20.55 28.08
N ARG A 6 24.79 20.46 28.54
CA ARG A 6 23.91 19.32 28.24
C ARG A 6 23.37 19.33 26.80
N ALA A 7 23.16 20.51 26.22
CA ALA A 7 22.73 20.64 24.83
C ALA A 7 23.85 20.34 23.80
N ALA A 8 25.12 20.51 24.19
CA ALA A 8 26.26 20.24 23.33
C ALA A 8 26.63 18.73 23.27
N LEU A 9 26.37 17.96 24.34
CA LEU A 9 26.68 16.53 24.37
C LEU A 9 25.69 15.65 23.58
N CYS A 10 24.41 16.04 23.46
CA CYS A 10 23.44 15.28 22.64
C CYS A 10 23.66 15.44 21.12
N VAL A 11 24.39 16.47 20.67
CA VAL A 11 24.68 16.69 19.23
C VAL A 11 25.87 15.84 18.75
N LEU A 12 26.79 15.47 19.64
CA LEU A 12 28.01 14.72 19.28
C LEU A 12 27.85 13.19 19.31
N ALA A 13 26.83 12.66 19.98
CA ALA A 13 26.54 11.22 19.97
C ALA A 13 25.83 10.72 18.69
N ALA A 14 25.41 11.62 17.80
CA ALA A 14 24.69 11.28 16.57
C ALA A 14 25.59 10.87 15.38
N CYS A 15 26.91 10.80 15.55
CA CYS A 15 27.86 10.65 14.44
C CYS A 15 28.37 9.22 14.16
N CYS A 16 27.91 8.18 14.88
CA CYS A 16 28.48 6.84 14.73
C CYS A 16 27.45 5.69 14.65
N VAL A 17 26.30 5.90 14.00
CA VAL A 17 25.50 4.75 13.54
C VAL A 17 25.94 4.44 12.12
N ALA A 18 26.80 3.41 11.98
CA ALA A 18 27.15 2.83 10.71
C ALA A 18 25.88 2.54 9.90
N GLU A 19 25.80 3.10 8.70
CA GLU A 19 24.73 2.84 7.74
C GLU A 19 24.77 1.36 7.33
N ALA A 20 24.06 0.52 8.07
CA ALA A 20 23.46 -0.65 7.45
C ALA A 20 22.55 -0.11 6.34
N GLN A 21 22.95 -0.32 5.07
CA GLN A 21 22.05 -0.08 3.95
C GLN A 21 20.78 -0.89 4.22
N PRO A 22 19.62 -0.25 4.43
CA PRO A 22 18.40 -1.00 4.57
C PRO A 22 18.19 -1.71 3.24
N SER A 23 18.17 -3.05 3.29
CA SER A 23 17.60 -3.91 2.26
C SER A 23 16.34 -3.23 1.71
N GLN A 24 16.28 -3.05 0.39
CA GLN A 24 15.16 -2.48 -0.37
C GLN A 24 13.85 -2.45 0.42
N ILE A 25 13.51 -1.31 1.01
CA ILE A 25 12.20 -1.09 1.59
C ILE A 25 11.28 -0.81 0.41
N TRP A 26 10.44 -1.79 0.08
CA TRP A 26 9.38 -1.64 -0.91
C TRP A 26 8.27 -0.83 -0.25
N TRP A 27 8.01 0.37 -0.77
CA TRP A 27 6.90 1.20 -0.30
C TRP A 27 5.68 0.87 -1.16
N ASP A 28 4.72 0.14 -0.58
CA ASP A 28 3.35 0.11 -1.10
C ASP A 28 2.81 1.53 -0.96
N ASP A 29 2.40 2.18 -2.07
CA ASP A 29 1.96 3.58 -2.16
C ASP A 29 1.03 3.96 -0.99
N PRO A 30 1.57 4.49 0.14
CA PRO A 30 0.76 4.67 1.31
C PRO A 30 -0.12 5.87 1.04
N THR A 31 -1.42 5.65 1.09
CA THR A 31 -2.38 6.74 1.09
C THR A 31 -2.03 7.73 2.21
N LEU A 32 -2.44 9.00 2.08
CA LEU A 32 -2.27 9.98 3.17
C LEU A 32 -2.76 9.42 4.52
N GLY A 33 -3.86 8.66 4.50
CA GLY A 33 -4.40 7.96 5.67
C GLY A 33 -3.41 6.99 6.31
N GLU A 34 -2.84 6.07 5.52
CA GLU A 34 -1.85 5.10 6.00
C GLU A 34 -0.58 5.78 6.52
N ALA A 35 -0.06 6.78 5.80
CA ALA A 35 1.10 7.52 6.23
C ALA A 35 0.85 8.28 7.55
N ALA A 36 -0.32 8.88 7.71
CA ALA A 36 -0.69 9.60 8.93
C ALA A 36 -0.92 8.66 10.13
N ARG A 37 -1.48 7.45 9.91
CA ARG A 37 -1.64 6.44 10.97
C ARG A 37 -0.34 5.78 11.40
N ALA A 38 0.55 5.53 10.43
CA ALA A 38 1.85 4.91 10.70
C ALA A 38 2.84 5.89 11.35
N ALA A 39 2.57 7.21 11.25
CA ALA A 39 3.39 8.24 11.87
C ALA A 39 3.33 8.11 13.40
N GLY A 40 4.49 8.03 14.04
CA GLY A 40 4.58 8.08 15.51
C GLY A 40 4.22 9.46 16.06
N LEU A 41 4.33 10.52 15.24
CA LEU A 41 4.02 11.88 15.62
C LEU A 41 3.54 12.68 14.40
N VAL A 42 2.43 13.40 14.53
CA VAL A 42 1.97 14.40 13.54
C VAL A 42 1.88 15.75 14.23
N VAL A 43 2.59 16.75 13.73
CA VAL A 43 2.71 18.07 14.38
C VAL A 43 2.56 19.21 13.40
N LEU A 44 2.07 20.36 13.87
CA LEU A 44 2.38 21.66 13.28
C LEU A 44 3.65 22.19 13.96
N ALA A 45 4.65 22.54 13.16
CA ALA A 45 5.91 23.01 13.70
C ALA A 45 6.49 24.16 12.89
N ARG A 46 7.31 24.99 13.55
CA ARG A 46 7.99 26.15 12.97
C ARG A 46 9.49 25.87 12.90
N ALA A 47 10.09 26.08 11.74
CA ALA A 47 11.53 25.95 11.55
C ALA A 47 12.26 27.00 12.41
N GLU A 48 13.10 26.58 13.35
CA GLU A 48 13.91 27.48 14.16
C GLU A 48 15.35 27.55 13.68
N ARG A 49 15.89 26.43 13.18
CA ARG A 49 17.25 26.38 12.63
C ARG A 49 17.26 25.48 11.40
N VAL A 50 17.94 25.93 10.35
CA VAL A 50 18.13 25.17 9.10
C VAL A 50 19.60 24.82 9.00
N ALA A 51 19.89 23.54 8.78
CA ALA A 51 21.22 23.00 8.56
C ALA A 51 21.27 22.28 7.21
N GLU A 52 22.47 21.99 6.72
CA GLU A 52 22.70 21.40 5.39
C GLU A 52 21.89 20.11 5.16
N ASN A 53 21.75 19.26 6.19
CA ASN A 53 21.08 17.95 6.10
C ASN A 53 19.82 17.82 6.97
N GLY A 54 19.28 18.93 7.48
CA GLY A 54 18.12 18.88 8.37
C GLY A 54 17.60 20.22 8.86
N VAL A 55 16.50 20.19 9.59
CA VAL A 55 15.86 21.38 10.18
C VAL A 55 15.47 21.06 11.61
N ALA A 56 15.78 21.97 12.53
CA ALA A 56 15.26 21.94 13.87
C ALA A 56 13.91 22.68 13.89
N TYR A 57 12.86 21.96 14.23
CA TYR A 57 11.49 22.47 14.28
C TYR A 57 11.02 22.61 15.72
N ARG A 58 10.55 23.79 16.12
CA ARG A 58 9.78 23.93 17.35
C ARG A 58 8.34 23.50 17.09
N VAL A 59 7.86 22.52 17.84
CA VAL A 59 6.47 22.07 17.77
C VAL A 59 5.58 23.18 18.31
N GLU A 60 4.71 23.70 17.44
CA GLU A 60 3.68 24.64 17.87
C GLU A 60 2.47 23.88 18.42
N ARG A 61 2.18 22.70 17.87
CA ARG A 61 1.04 21.87 18.27
C ARG A 61 1.15 20.42 17.79
N THR A 62 0.87 19.47 18.66
CA THR A 62 0.73 18.05 18.35
C THR A 62 -0.70 17.72 17.91
N LEU A 63 -0.81 17.08 16.75
CA LEU A 63 -2.08 16.62 16.17
C LEU A 63 -2.33 15.12 16.45
N HIS A 64 -1.27 14.32 16.47
CA HIS A 64 -1.29 12.89 16.77
C HIS A 64 0.03 12.47 17.43
N GLY A 65 -0.03 11.49 18.34
CA GLY A 65 1.10 11.04 19.15
C GLY A 65 1.14 11.68 20.55
N PRO A 66 2.15 11.38 21.38
CA PRO A 66 2.34 12.05 22.67
C PRO A 66 2.58 13.54 22.46
N SER A 67 2.06 14.38 23.38
CA SER A 67 2.25 15.82 23.32
C SER A 67 3.74 16.18 23.36
N ARG A 68 4.14 17.06 22.43
CA ARG A 68 5.49 17.61 22.29
C ARG A 68 5.42 19.12 22.13
N ASP A 69 4.32 19.76 22.56
CA ASP A 69 4.09 21.18 22.35
C ASP A 69 5.20 22.02 23.01
N GLY A 70 5.84 22.89 22.23
CA GLY A 70 6.99 23.68 22.66
C GLY A 70 8.34 22.99 22.51
N ASP A 71 8.38 21.66 22.33
CA ASP A 71 9.63 20.90 22.16
C ASP A 71 10.32 21.23 20.84
N LEU A 72 11.64 21.06 20.83
CA LEU A 72 12.46 21.17 19.63
C LEU A 72 12.72 19.77 19.05
N LEU A 73 12.34 19.57 17.80
CA LEU A 73 12.55 18.32 17.06
C LEU A 73 13.64 18.51 16.01
N ALA A 74 14.68 17.69 16.06
CA ALA A 74 15.63 17.57 14.97
C ALA A 74 15.06 16.65 13.89
N VAL A 75 14.89 17.17 12.68
CA VAL A 75 14.38 16.42 11.54
C VAL A 75 15.44 16.37 10.45
N THR A 76 15.91 15.17 10.13
CA THR A 76 16.97 14.92 9.13
C THR A 76 16.39 14.36 7.82
N GLY A 77 17.19 14.34 6.75
CA GLY A 77 16.79 13.76 5.45
C GLY A 77 15.92 14.66 4.58
N LEU A 78 15.84 15.96 4.90
CA LEU A 78 15.04 16.97 4.19
C LEU A 78 15.60 17.39 2.83
N HIS A 79 16.90 17.17 2.61
CA HIS A 79 17.67 17.63 1.46
C HIS A 79 18.35 16.47 0.72
N HIS A 80 17.61 15.42 0.35
CA HIS A 80 18.21 14.40 -0.51
C HIS A 80 18.42 14.98 -1.93
N PRO A 81 19.64 15.00 -2.49
CA PRO A 81 19.98 15.72 -3.73
C PRO A 81 19.17 15.30 -4.96
N ARG A 82 18.65 14.05 -4.97
CA ARG A 82 17.78 13.54 -6.05
C ARG A 82 16.31 13.94 -5.93
N LEU A 83 15.92 14.66 -4.88
CA LEU A 83 14.57 15.20 -4.72
C LEU A 83 14.53 16.57 -5.40
N ARG A 84 13.83 16.65 -6.54
CA ARG A 84 13.64 17.88 -7.34
C ARG A 84 13.50 19.12 -6.45
N ALA A 85 14.19 20.19 -6.82
CA ALA A 85 14.30 21.48 -6.13
C ALA A 85 12.99 21.90 -5.44
N ARG A 86 12.94 21.68 -4.13
CA ARG A 86 11.90 22.24 -3.26
C ARG A 86 12.31 23.67 -2.91
N PRO A 87 11.34 24.56 -2.62
CA PRO A 87 11.71 25.81 -2.01
C PRO A 87 12.55 25.53 -0.75
N PRO A 88 13.70 26.20 -0.59
CA PRO A 88 14.53 26.06 0.59
C PRO A 88 13.68 26.36 1.83
N VAL A 89 13.87 25.57 2.89
CA VAL A 89 13.23 25.88 4.18
C VAL A 89 13.92 27.11 4.72
N SER A 90 13.14 28.09 5.13
CA SER A 90 13.62 29.28 5.82
C SER A 90 13.30 29.19 7.31
N VAL A 91 14.14 29.79 8.13
CA VAL A 91 13.81 30.00 9.55
C VAL A 91 12.49 30.77 9.62
N GLY A 92 11.57 30.31 10.47
CA GLY A 92 10.21 30.85 10.60
C GLY A 92 9.16 30.11 9.77
N ASP A 93 9.55 29.28 8.80
CA ASP A 93 8.59 28.51 8.00
C ASP A 93 7.77 27.58 8.89
N ARG A 94 6.45 27.61 8.72
CA ARG A 94 5.52 26.69 9.36
C ARG A 94 5.22 25.52 8.45
N ALA A 95 5.22 24.31 8.99
CA ALA A 95 4.82 23.13 8.25
C ALA A 95 4.10 22.13 9.14
N TYR A 96 3.14 21.41 8.56
CA TYR A 96 2.69 20.15 9.14
C TYR A 96 3.72 19.07 8.81
N LEU A 97 4.12 18.32 9.83
CA LEU A 97 5.08 17.23 9.73
C LEU A 97 4.41 15.91 10.12
N LEU A 98 4.55 14.90 9.27
CA LEU A 98 4.27 13.50 9.62
C LEU A 98 5.62 12.86 9.87
N LEU A 99 5.83 12.28 11.06
CA LEU A 99 7.14 11.83 11.51
C LEU A 99 7.07 10.36 11.91
N TRP A 100 8.03 9.56 11.43
CA TRP A 100 8.18 8.15 11.78
C TRP A 100 9.43 7.96 12.65
N GLY A 101 9.30 7.10 13.66
CA GLY A 101 10.31 6.89 14.71
C GLY A 101 9.68 6.79 16.09
N GLU A 102 10.51 6.60 17.10
CA GLU A 102 10.05 6.54 18.50
C GLU A 102 9.57 7.93 18.96
N PRO A 103 8.30 8.10 19.34
CA PRO A 103 7.74 9.41 19.67
C PRO A 103 8.38 10.12 20.88
N ARG A 104 9.10 9.35 21.72
CA ARG A 104 9.83 9.82 22.90
C ARG A 104 11.36 9.79 22.73
N GLY A 105 11.85 9.33 21.58
CA GLY A 105 13.28 9.28 21.25
C GLY A 105 13.80 10.62 20.72
N GLU A 106 15.13 10.74 20.60
CA GLU A 106 15.79 11.97 20.18
C GLU A 106 15.78 12.20 18.64
N GLY A 107 15.42 11.19 17.85
CA GLY A 107 15.51 11.24 16.39
C GLY A 107 14.20 10.90 15.68
N PHE A 108 13.66 11.87 14.92
CA PHE A 108 12.57 11.63 13.98
C PHE A 108 13.10 11.64 12.53
N ARG A 109 12.60 10.71 11.72
CA ARG A 109 12.78 10.73 10.27
C ARG A 109 11.45 11.09 9.61
N LEU A 110 11.51 11.78 8.48
CA LEU A 110 10.33 12.00 7.67
C LEU A 110 10.00 10.72 6.90
N PRO A 111 8.75 10.22 6.94
CA PRO A 111 8.29 9.24 5.98
C PRO A 111 8.07 10.00 4.67
N THR A 112 9.14 10.07 3.89
CA THR A 112 9.23 10.67 2.56
C THR A 112 8.93 12.18 2.48
N PRO A 113 9.66 12.89 1.61
CA PRO A 113 9.44 14.32 1.40
C PRO A 113 8.00 14.60 0.88
N THR A 114 7.37 13.63 0.21
CA THR A 114 6.05 13.69 -0.43
C THR A 114 4.86 13.40 0.47
N PHE A 115 5.05 13.08 1.74
CA PHE A 115 3.97 12.98 2.73
C PHE A 115 4.35 13.62 4.08
N GLY A 116 5.64 13.80 4.35
CA GLY A 116 6.15 14.24 5.65
C GLY A 116 6.21 15.75 5.88
N ARG A 117 6.03 16.63 4.87
CA ARG A 117 6.14 18.09 5.06
C ARG A 117 5.17 18.89 4.21
N PHE A 118 4.22 19.56 4.86
CA PHE A 118 3.24 20.44 4.20
C PHE A 118 3.43 21.89 4.64
N VAL A 119 3.98 22.71 3.75
CA VAL A 119 4.31 24.11 4.05
C VAL A 119 3.04 24.92 4.19
N ARG A 120 2.98 25.75 5.24
CA ARG A 120 1.90 26.70 5.49
C ARG A 120 2.32 28.11 5.06
N ARG A 121 1.52 28.76 4.21
CA ARG A 121 1.70 30.14 3.73
C ARG A 121 0.34 30.83 3.60
N ASP A 122 0.26 32.09 4.03
CA ASP A 122 -0.92 32.95 3.83
C ASP A 122 -2.25 32.30 4.22
N GLY A 123 -2.30 31.67 5.41
CA GLY A 123 -3.49 30.99 5.91
C GLY A 123 -3.78 29.63 5.28
N HIS A 124 -2.99 29.18 4.30
CA HIS A 124 -3.16 27.93 3.59
C HIS A 124 -2.02 26.94 3.90
N ALA A 125 -2.30 25.65 3.84
CA ALA A 125 -1.30 24.59 3.81
C ALA A 125 -1.27 23.96 2.42
N VAL A 126 -0.07 23.79 1.88
CA VAL A 126 0.15 23.08 0.63
C VAL A 126 0.31 21.61 0.94
N LEU A 127 -0.79 20.88 0.78
CA LEU A 127 -0.82 19.44 0.90
C LEU A 127 -0.29 18.81 -0.39
N SER A 128 0.78 18.04 -0.28
CA SER A 128 1.51 17.45 -1.40
C SER A 128 1.56 15.94 -1.24
N PHE A 129 1.01 15.15 -2.16
CA PHE A 129 0.87 13.69 -2.00
C PHE A 129 1.39 12.94 -3.23
N GLY A 130 1.90 11.73 -3.05
CA GLY A 130 2.38 10.88 -4.15
C GLY A 130 3.83 11.14 -4.59
N GLY A 131 4.38 10.29 -5.43
CA GLY A 131 5.79 10.33 -5.90
C GLY A 131 6.08 11.40 -6.96
N PRO A 132 7.30 11.46 -7.50
CA PRO A 132 7.74 12.48 -8.48
C PRO A 132 6.81 12.70 -9.67
N ASP A 133 6.18 11.62 -10.14
CA ASP A 133 5.28 11.61 -11.29
C ASP A 133 3.81 11.40 -10.87
N THR A 134 3.56 11.10 -9.58
CA THR A 134 2.23 11.01 -8.98
C THR A 134 1.89 12.15 -8.02
N PHE A 135 2.64 13.24 -8.12
CA PHE A 135 2.56 14.38 -7.23
C PHE A 135 1.22 15.11 -7.40
N VAL A 136 0.41 15.18 -6.34
CA VAL A 136 -0.76 16.05 -6.22
C VAL A 136 -0.38 17.17 -5.28
N ARG A 137 -0.60 18.43 -5.67
CA ARG A 137 -0.35 19.58 -4.82
C ARG A 137 -1.61 20.41 -4.72
N LEU A 138 -2.21 20.47 -3.53
CA LEU A 138 -3.40 21.26 -3.27
C LEU A 138 -3.14 22.23 -2.12
N ALA A 139 -3.39 23.51 -2.38
CA ALA A 139 -3.51 24.48 -1.31
C ALA A 139 -4.90 24.35 -0.67
N VAL A 140 -4.94 24.12 0.63
CA VAL A 140 -6.16 24.10 1.43
C VAL A 140 -6.01 25.05 2.59
N GLU A 141 -7.12 25.57 3.13
CA GLU A 141 -7.08 26.38 4.34
C GLU A 141 -6.41 25.63 5.49
N ALA A 142 -5.63 26.32 6.32
CA ALA A 142 -4.82 25.68 7.36
C ALA A 142 -5.67 24.92 8.39
N ALA A 143 -6.85 25.44 8.73
CA ALA A 143 -7.80 24.74 9.61
C ALA A 143 -8.32 23.45 8.98
N ARG A 144 -8.57 23.46 7.66
CA ARG A 144 -8.98 22.28 6.89
C ARG A 144 -7.87 21.24 6.82
N ALA A 145 -6.64 21.68 6.56
CA ALA A 145 -5.47 20.79 6.56
C ALA A 145 -5.30 20.06 7.89
N GLU A 146 -5.47 20.77 9.00
CA GLU A 146 -5.40 20.18 10.33
C GLU A 146 -6.50 19.14 10.54
N ALA A 147 -7.74 19.46 10.19
CA ALA A 147 -8.87 18.54 10.31
C ALA A 147 -8.63 17.26 9.48
N ILE A 148 -8.13 17.40 8.24
CA ILE A 148 -7.77 16.28 7.36
C ILE A 148 -6.69 15.42 8.00
N LEU A 149 -5.58 16.01 8.43
CA LEU A 149 -4.46 15.26 9.01
C LEU A 149 -4.85 14.55 10.30
N ARG A 150 -5.66 15.20 11.15
CA ARG A 150 -6.20 14.59 12.37
C ARG A 150 -7.13 13.43 12.03
N ALA A 151 -8.00 13.59 11.03
CA ALA A 151 -8.90 12.53 10.59
C ALA A 151 -8.14 11.32 10.06
N CYS A 152 -7.17 11.54 9.18
CA CYS A 152 -6.30 10.49 8.66
C CYS A 152 -5.51 9.78 9.77
N ALA A 153 -4.93 10.52 10.72
CA ALA A 153 -4.12 9.92 11.78
C ALA A 153 -4.93 9.16 12.84
N THR A 154 -6.16 9.59 13.12
CA THR A 154 -6.99 9.03 14.21
C THR A 154 -8.11 8.12 13.73
N GLY A 155 -8.41 8.10 12.44
CA GLY A 155 -9.59 7.42 11.90
C GLY A 155 -10.91 8.05 12.37
N ARG A 156 -10.90 9.33 12.80
CA ARG A 156 -12.09 10.04 13.28
C ARG A 156 -12.18 11.42 12.64
N ALA A 157 -13.32 11.74 12.03
CA ALA A 157 -13.58 13.09 11.51
C ALA A 157 -14.76 13.74 12.21
N ASP A 158 -14.71 15.07 12.29
CA ASP A 158 -15.88 15.86 12.64
C ASP A 158 -16.87 15.96 11.47
N THR A 159 -18.12 16.30 11.82
CA THR A 159 -19.22 16.40 10.84
C THR A 159 -19.02 17.51 9.82
N GLY A 160 -18.26 18.56 10.16
CA GLY A 160 -17.93 19.67 9.25
C GLY A 160 -16.92 19.28 8.18
N LEU A 161 -15.97 18.40 8.50
CA LEU A 161 -15.04 17.82 7.53
C LEU A 161 -15.76 16.90 6.54
N LEU A 162 -16.58 15.97 7.04
CA LEU A 162 -17.34 15.05 6.19
C LEU A 162 -18.32 15.79 5.28
N ARG A 163 -19.00 16.82 5.79
CA ARG A 163 -19.89 17.67 5.00
C ARG A 163 -19.14 18.34 3.85
N TRP A 164 -17.99 18.96 4.14
CA TRP A 164 -17.16 19.61 3.12
C TRP A 164 -16.70 18.63 2.04
N CYS A 165 -16.27 17.42 2.41
CA CYS A 165 -15.89 16.40 1.43
C CYS A 165 -17.08 16.06 0.51
N ARG A 166 -18.29 15.90 1.06
CA ARG A 166 -19.50 15.61 0.27
C ARG A 166 -19.89 16.77 -0.65
N GLU A 167 -19.76 18.01 -0.18
CA GLU A 167 -19.98 19.23 -0.97
C GLU A 167 -19.01 19.30 -2.15
N VAL A 168 -17.71 19.07 -1.92
CA VAL A 168 -16.69 19.02 -2.99
C VAL A 168 -17.01 17.94 -4.02
N LEU A 169 -17.47 16.76 -3.60
CA LEU A 169 -17.84 15.68 -4.52
C LEU A 169 -19.16 15.93 -5.27
N GLY A 170 -20.00 16.85 -4.78
CA GLY A 170 -21.22 17.29 -5.45
C GLY A 170 -21.03 18.52 -6.36
N ALA A 171 -19.92 19.24 -6.23
CA ALA A 171 -19.65 20.47 -6.97
C ALA A 171 -19.17 20.18 -8.40
N SER A 172 -19.79 20.84 -9.38
CA SER A 172 -19.46 20.69 -10.80
C SER A 172 -18.10 21.30 -11.17
N ASP A 173 -17.64 22.27 -10.41
CA ASP A 173 -16.39 23.02 -10.60
C ASP A 173 -15.23 22.50 -9.74
N ALA A 174 -15.44 21.45 -8.94
CA ALA A 174 -14.39 20.87 -8.11
C ALA A 174 -13.26 20.25 -8.95
N THR A 175 -12.02 20.67 -8.67
CA THR A 175 -10.83 20.15 -9.35
C THR A 175 -10.58 18.69 -9.01
N ASN A 176 -9.84 17.98 -9.86
CA ASN A 176 -9.52 16.56 -9.61
C ASN A 176 -8.74 16.37 -8.30
N GLU A 177 -7.90 17.33 -7.91
CA GLU A 177 -7.15 17.30 -6.65
C GLU A 177 -8.07 17.45 -5.43
N GLN A 178 -9.05 18.34 -5.50
CA GLN A 178 -10.04 18.51 -4.42
C GLN A 178 -10.91 17.25 -4.28
N VAL A 179 -11.36 16.69 -5.40
CA VAL A 179 -12.11 15.43 -5.44
C VAL A 179 -11.28 14.28 -4.89
N TYR A 180 -10.04 14.13 -5.36
CA TYR A 180 -9.12 13.10 -4.89
C TYR A 180 -8.91 13.19 -3.37
N LEU A 181 -8.58 14.37 -2.85
CA LEU A 181 -8.37 14.56 -1.41
C LEU A 181 -9.63 14.24 -0.60
N SER A 182 -10.80 14.66 -1.08
CA SER A 182 -12.08 14.36 -0.42
C SER A 182 -12.36 12.85 -0.38
N LEU A 183 -12.10 12.13 -1.47
CA LEU A 183 -12.21 10.66 -1.50
C LEU A 183 -11.19 10.00 -0.59
N CYS A 184 -9.95 10.50 -0.50
CA CYS A 184 -8.97 9.99 0.46
C CYS A 184 -9.47 10.12 1.89
N VAL A 185 -10.03 11.28 2.27
CA VAL A 185 -10.62 11.46 3.60
C VAL A 185 -11.79 10.48 3.81
N LEU A 186 -12.74 10.42 2.88
CA LEU A 186 -13.89 9.51 3.02
C LEU A 186 -13.50 8.03 3.02
N ALA A 187 -12.38 7.64 2.40
CA ALA A 187 -11.89 6.27 2.51
C ALA A 187 -11.43 5.97 3.95
N GLU A 188 -10.94 6.96 4.69
CA GLU A 188 -10.47 6.75 6.07
C GLU A 188 -11.58 6.82 7.11
N VAL A 189 -12.54 7.73 6.92
CA VAL A 189 -13.49 8.13 7.97
C VAL A 189 -14.93 8.22 7.46
N GLY A 190 -15.19 7.79 6.24
CA GLY A 190 -16.51 7.84 5.63
C GLY A 190 -17.50 6.87 6.27
N GLU A 191 -18.76 7.15 6.02
CA GLU A 191 -19.91 6.38 6.49
C GLU A 191 -20.45 5.51 5.33
N PRO A 192 -21.27 4.47 5.62
CA PRO A 192 -21.85 3.65 4.56
C PRO A 192 -22.61 4.43 3.46
N SER A 193 -23.18 5.58 3.79
CA SER A 193 -23.84 6.47 2.83
C SER A 193 -22.88 7.06 1.78
N ASP A 194 -21.59 7.19 2.08
CA ASP A 194 -20.59 7.78 1.19
C ASP A 194 -20.26 6.87 -0.01
N ALA A 195 -20.55 5.58 0.09
CA ALA A 195 -20.42 4.63 -1.02
C ALA A 195 -21.25 5.05 -2.25
N ALA A 196 -22.44 5.65 -2.03
CA ALA A 196 -23.28 6.11 -3.13
C ALA A 196 -22.62 7.28 -3.89
N VAL A 197 -21.95 8.18 -3.16
CA VAL A 197 -21.22 9.32 -3.74
C VAL A 197 -20.02 8.82 -4.53
N ALA A 198 -19.19 7.97 -3.93
CA ALA A 198 -18.03 7.38 -4.61
C ALA A 198 -18.41 6.56 -5.84
N GLY A 199 -19.52 5.82 -5.80
CA GLY A 199 -20.05 5.10 -6.94
C GLY A 199 -20.47 5.99 -8.11
N ARG A 200 -20.91 7.24 -7.86
CA ARG A 200 -21.15 8.22 -8.93
C ARG A 200 -19.83 8.68 -9.55
N VAL A 201 -18.85 9.03 -8.72
CA VAL A 201 -17.52 9.47 -9.20
C VAL A 201 -16.84 8.38 -10.03
N LEU A 202 -16.89 7.12 -9.60
CA LEU A 202 -16.29 5.99 -10.32
C LEU A 202 -16.90 5.78 -11.72
N ARG A 203 -18.15 6.22 -11.95
CA ARG A 203 -18.86 6.08 -13.22
C ARG A 203 -18.93 7.38 -14.03
N ASP A 204 -18.36 8.47 -13.53
CA ASP A 204 -18.45 9.78 -14.18
C ASP A 204 -17.53 9.83 -15.41
N PRO A 205 -18.09 9.90 -16.64
CA PRO A 205 -17.30 9.94 -17.86
C PRO A 205 -16.76 11.34 -18.18
N SER A 206 -17.24 12.38 -17.48
CA SER A 206 -16.95 13.78 -17.82
C SER A 206 -15.52 14.19 -17.46
N ARG A 207 -14.92 13.53 -16.47
CA ARG A 207 -13.58 13.86 -16.00
C ARG A 207 -12.52 13.12 -16.83
N ARG A 208 -11.59 13.89 -17.40
CA ARG A 208 -10.51 13.41 -18.28
C ARG A 208 -9.14 13.78 -17.69
N GLY A 209 -8.07 13.17 -18.22
CA GLY A 209 -6.69 13.47 -17.84
C GLY A 209 -6.03 12.39 -16.96
N PRO A 210 -4.71 12.47 -16.76
CA PRO A 210 -3.94 11.51 -15.95
C PRO A 210 -4.34 11.53 -14.47
N GLU A 211 -4.80 12.66 -13.94
CA GLU A 211 -5.28 12.81 -12.56
C GLU A 211 -6.59 12.05 -12.32
N GLN A 212 -7.40 11.83 -13.37
CA GLN A 212 -8.64 11.07 -13.29
C GLN A 212 -8.40 9.64 -12.83
N GLU A 213 -7.27 9.03 -13.22
CA GLU A 213 -6.95 7.67 -12.77
C GLU A 213 -6.86 7.59 -11.24
N ARG A 214 -6.29 8.61 -10.60
CA ARG A 214 -6.16 8.69 -9.14
C ARG A 214 -7.51 8.91 -8.47
N VAL A 215 -8.34 9.76 -9.04
CA VAL A 215 -9.73 9.98 -8.57
C VAL A 215 -10.50 8.67 -8.59
N LEU A 216 -10.42 7.90 -9.68
CA LEU A 216 -11.12 6.62 -9.81
C LEU A 216 -10.58 5.57 -8.82
N MET A 217 -9.26 5.50 -8.62
CA MET A 217 -8.67 4.64 -7.58
C MET A 217 -9.13 5.05 -6.17
N ALA A 218 -9.17 6.34 -5.85
CA ALA A 218 -9.64 6.83 -4.57
C ALA A 218 -11.14 6.52 -4.36
N ALA A 219 -11.96 6.67 -5.41
CA ALA A 219 -13.37 6.29 -5.37
C ALA A 219 -13.55 4.78 -5.13
N ALA A 220 -12.72 3.94 -5.75
CA ALA A 220 -12.71 2.51 -5.51
C ALA A 220 -12.41 2.17 -4.04
N ARG A 221 -11.47 2.88 -3.40
CA ARG A 221 -11.15 2.71 -1.97
C ARG A 221 -12.31 3.09 -1.05
N VAL A 222 -13.00 4.21 -1.33
CA VAL A 222 -14.20 4.59 -0.56
C VAL A 222 -15.27 3.49 -0.67
N LEU A 223 -15.50 2.96 -1.87
CA LEU A 223 -16.43 1.86 -2.08
C LEU A 223 -16.02 0.58 -1.35
N GLY A 224 -14.72 0.27 -1.35
CA GLY A 224 -14.13 -0.84 -0.60
C GLY A 224 -14.43 -0.77 0.89
N ARG A 225 -14.33 0.43 1.48
CA ARG A 225 -14.42 0.61 2.93
C ARG A 225 -15.83 0.93 3.43
N CYS A 226 -16.64 1.61 2.62
CA CYS A 226 -17.98 2.07 3.01
C CYS A 226 -19.12 1.25 2.39
N GLY A 227 -18.86 0.53 1.28
CA GLY A 227 -19.93 0.10 0.39
C GLY A 227 -20.48 -1.32 0.59
N GLY A 228 -19.82 -2.14 1.41
CA GLY A 228 -20.25 -3.51 1.68
C GLY A 228 -20.36 -4.39 0.42
N GLY A 229 -21.06 -5.53 0.53
CA GLY A 229 -21.14 -6.50 -0.57
C GLY A 229 -21.78 -6.00 -1.87
N ARG A 230 -22.58 -4.93 -1.85
CA ARG A 230 -23.08 -4.29 -3.09
C ARG A 230 -21.95 -3.58 -3.83
N ALA A 231 -21.04 -2.93 -3.11
CA ALA A 231 -19.88 -2.29 -3.71
C ALA A 231 -18.89 -3.29 -4.30
N ALA A 232 -18.72 -4.48 -3.71
CA ALA A 232 -17.85 -5.52 -4.26
C ALA A 232 -18.17 -5.84 -5.73
N ARG A 233 -19.46 -6.00 -6.08
CA ARG A 233 -19.89 -6.24 -7.48
C ARG A 233 -19.65 -5.04 -8.39
N LEU A 234 -19.93 -3.83 -7.88
CA LEU A 234 -19.71 -2.60 -8.62
C LEU A 234 -18.22 -2.42 -8.94
N LEU A 235 -17.34 -2.75 -7.99
CA LEU A 235 -15.89 -2.68 -8.14
C LEU A 235 -15.37 -3.70 -9.16
N VAL A 236 -15.85 -4.95 -9.15
CA VAL A 236 -15.50 -5.92 -10.20
C VAL A 236 -16.01 -5.48 -11.58
N GLY A 237 -17.22 -4.91 -11.65
CA GLY A 237 -17.73 -4.30 -12.88
C GLY A 237 -16.85 -3.16 -13.39
N ALA A 238 -16.41 -2.27 -12.49
CA ALA A 238 -15.50 -1.18 -12.82
C ALA A 238 -14.13 -1.70 -13.29
N ALA A 239 -13.59 -2.74 -12.66
CA ALA A 239 -12.34 -3.38 -13.10
C ALA A 239 -12.45 -3.95 -14.52
N ALA A 240 -13.60 -4.54 -14.87
CA ALA A 240 -13.84 -5.08 -16.21
C ALA A 240 -14.00 -4.01 -17.30
N GLN A 241 -14.47 -2.81 -16.95
CA GLN A 241 -14.82 -1.75 -17.92
C GLN A 241 -13.78 -0.62 -18.00
N SER A 242 -12.93 -0.49 -16.99
CA SER A 242 -12.05 0.66 -16.79
C SER A 242 -11.10 0.95 -17.97
N GLY A 243 -10.56 -0.10 -18.62
CA GLY A 243 -9.46 0.03 -19.58
C GLY A 243 -8.13 0.51 -18.96
N ARG A 244 -8.13 0.93 -17.69
CA ARG A 244 -6.97 1.44 -16.94
C ARG A 244 -6.51 0.41 -15.92
N ARG A 245 -5.30 -0.09 -16.11
CA ARG A 245 -4.73 -1.19 -15.28
C ARG A 245 -4.70 -0.84 -13.80
N ALA A 246 -4.32 0.37 -13.43
CA ALA A 246 -4.24 0.74 -12.02
C ALA A 246 -5.61 0.76 -11.33
N VAL A 247 -6.62 1.34 -12.00
CA VAL A 247 -8.00 1.34 -11.51
C VAL A 247 -8.53 -0.08 -11.39
N ALA A 248 -8.29 -0.94 -12.39
CA ALA A 248 -8.73 -2.32 -12.34
C ALA A 248 -8.09 -3.09 -11.18
N SER A 249 -6.79 -2.91 -10.96
CA SER A 249 -6.06 -3.52 -9.84
C SER A 249 -6.61 -3.07 -8.48
N VAL A 250 -6.72 -1.76 -8.25
CA VAL A 250 -7.27 -1.21 -7.00
C VAL A 250 -8.72 -1.65 -6.82
N ALA A 251 -9.56 -1.59 -7.85
CA ALA A 251 -10.95 -2.01 -7.73
C ALA A 251 -11.09 -3.49 -7.35
N ILE A 252 -10.24 -4.37 -7.89
CA ILE A 252 -10.24 -5.79 -7.49
C ILE A 252 -9.82 -5.96 -6.02
N ALA A 253 -8.75 -5.29 -5.60
CA ALA A 253 -8.29 -5.34 -4.21
C ALA A 253 -9.35 -4.80 -3.23
N GLU A 254 -10.02 -3.72 -3.59
CA GLU A 254 -11.08 -3.10 -2.79
C GLU A 254 -12.38 -3.91 -2.81
N ALA A 255 -12.65 -4.69 -3.87
CA ALA A 255 -13.82 -5.57 -3.91
C ALA A 255 -13.78 -6.63 -2.82
N LEU A 256 -12.58 -7.10 -2.46
CA LEU A 256 -12.38 -8.00 -1.34
C LEU A 256 -12.61 -7.28 -0.01
N HIS A 257 -12.03 -6.09 0.18
CA HIS A 257 -12.24 -5.29 1.40
C HIS A 257 -13.73 -4.97 1.62
N ALA A 258 -14.48 -4.69 0.55
CA ALA A 258 -15.92 -4.46 0.61
C ALA A 258 -16.74 -5.65 1.13
N LEU A 259 -16.21 -6.87 1.03
CA LEU A 259 -16.85 -8.04 1.61
C LEU A 259 -16.55 -8.23 3.11
N GLY A 260 -15.53 -7.56 3.64
CA GLY A 260 -15.03 -7.74 5.00
C GLY A 260 -14.12 -8.97 5.16
N ASP A 261 -13.56 -9.13 6.35
CA ASP A 261 -12.62 -10.22 6.66
C ASP A 261 -13.31 -11.59 6.70
N ASP A 262 -14.57 -11.65 7.17
CA ASP A 262 -15.40 -12.86 7.26
C ASP A 262 -16.66 -12.76 6.38
N PRO A 263 -16.51 -12.85 5.05
CA PRO A 263 -17.63 -12.64 4.16
C PRO A 263 -18.60 -13.83 4.16
N PRO A 264 -19.92 -13.60 4.03
CA PRO A 264 -20.88 -14.69 3.90
C PRO A 264 -20.48 -15.64 2.74
N ALA A 265 -20.46 -16.95 2.99
CA ALA A 265 -19.95 -17.95 2.04
C ALA A 265 -20.56 -17.82 0.64
N ARG A 266 -21.87 -17.51 0.54
CA ARG A 266 -22.55 -17.28 -0.74
C ARG A 266 -22.02 -16.04 -1.48
N ALA A 267 -21.71 -14.97 -0.76
CA ALA A 267 -21.17 -13.73 -1.33
C ALA A 267 -19.71 -13.95 -1.78
N ALA A 268 -18.89 -14.59 -0.95
CA ALA A 268 -17.52 -14.97 -1.28
C ALA A 268 -17.46 -15.86 -2.54
N ALA A 269 -18.29 -16.91 -2.59
CA ALA A 269 -18.37 -17.81 -3.75
C ALA A 269 -18.86 -17.10 -5.02
N ALA A 270 -19.81 -16.16 -4.91
CA ALA A 270 -20.27 -15.37 -6.05
C ALA A 270 -19.17 -14.46 -6.59
N LEU A 271 -18.48 -13.73 -5.71
CA LEU A 271 -17.35 -12.87 -6.08
C LEU A 271 -16.22 -13.69 -6.70
N GLY A 272 -15.86 -14.82 -6.10
CA GLY A 272 -14.83 -15.73 -6.64
C GLY A 272 -15.13 -16.20 -8.07
N ARG A 273 -16.41 -16.53 -8.37
CA ARG A 273 -16.82 -16.88 -9.75
C ARG A 273 -16.75 -15.71 -10.73
N GLU A 274 -17.00 -14.49 -10.28
CA GLU A 274 -16.87 -13.29 -11.12
C GLU A 274 -15.41 -12.96 -11.41
N LEU A 275 -14.56 -12.99 -10.37
CA LEU A 275 -13.12 -12.80 -10.50
C LEU A 275 -12.47 -13.85 -11.40
N ALA A 276 -12.82 -15.14 -11.24
CA ALA A 276 -12.29 -16.20 -12.09
C ALA A 276 -12.69 -16.03 -13.57
N ARG A 277 -13.90 -15.49 -13.85
CA ARG A 277 -14.32 -15.15 -15.22
C ARG A 277 -13.58 -13.93 -15.78
N LEU A 278 -13.22 -12.98 -14.92
CA LEU A 278 -12.50 -11.77 -15.31
C LEU A 278 -11.01 -12.04 -15.56
N ALA A 279 -10.38 -12.90 -14.74
CA ALA A 279 -8.94 -13.12 -14.68
C ALA A 279 -8.24 -13.33 -16.04
N PRO A 280 -8.77 -14.14 -16.99
CA PRO A 280 -8.08 -14.36 -18.28
C PRO A 280 -7.90 -13.10 -19.15
N ARG A 281 -8.62 -12.01 -18.84
CA ARG A 281 -8.57 -10.74 -19.59
C ARG A 281 -7.70 -9.67 -18.92
N LEU A 282 -7.15 -9.98 -17.75
CA LEU A 282 -6.39 -9.02 -16.95
C LEU A 282 -4.91 -9.03 -17.35
N ASP A 283 -4.32 -7.85 -17.46
CA ASP A 283 -2.89 -7.69 -17.76
C ASP A 283 -2.05 -8.14 -16.55
N PRO A 284 -1.05 -9.02 -16.72
CA PRO A 284 -0.15 -9.45 -15.66
C PRO A 284 0.94 -8.44 -15.32
N ARG A 285 1.15 -7.40 -16.12
CA ARG A 285 2.23 -6.42 -15.91
C ARG A 285 1.86 -5.38 -14.84
N PRO A 286 2.73 -5.11 -13.87
CA PRO A 286 2.49 -4.09 -12.85
C PRO A 286 2.43 -2.71 -13.48
N VAL A 287 1.67 -1.81 -12.85
CA VAL A 287 1.66 -0.39 -13.24
C VAL A 287 2.78 0.30 -12.49
N ARG A 288 3.71 0.92 -13.24
CA ARG A 288 4.85 1.65 -12.67
C ARG A 288 4.65 3.14 -12.85
N TYR A 289 4.79 3.89 -11.77
CA TYR A 289 4.81 5.34 -11.81
C TYR A 289 6.25 5.84 -11.50
N GLY A 290 7.09 5.95 -12.54
CA GLY A 290 8.42 6.58 -12.49
C GLY A 290 9.60 5.76 -13.03
N ALA A 291 10.79 6.38 -13.07
CA ALA A 291 12.05 5.80 -13.53
C ALA A 291 12.66 4.83 -12.49
N ALA A 292 13.41 3.83 -12.96
CA ALA A 292 13.81 2.64 -12.22
C ALA A 292 14.81 2.90 -11.07
N ASP A 293 15.48 4.01 -11.00
CA ASP A 293 16.69 4.21 -10.18
C ASP A 293 16.42 4.87 -8.81
N ASP A 294 15.14 4.94 -8.41
CA ASP A 294 14.68 5.59 -7.19
C ASP A 294 13.98 4.63 -6.19
N PRO A 295 14.33 4.62 -4.89
CA PRO A 295 13.69 3.79 -3.86
C PRO A 295 12.19 4.07 -3.62
N ARG A 296 11.60 5.05 -4.31
CA ARG A 296 10.17 5.45 -4.30
C ARG A 296 9.34 4.83 -5.43
N ARG A 297 9.66 3.63 -5.91
CA ARG A 297 8.92 2.99 -7.02
C ARG A 297 7.48 2.71 -6.59
N ASN A 298 6.59 3.68 -6.78
CA ASN A 298 5.14 3.54 -6.69
C ASN A 298 4.70 2.55 -7.77
N PHE A 299 4.53 1.29 -7.39
CA PHE A 299 3.90 0.30 -8.26
C PHE A 299 2.53 -0.05 -7.70
N VAL A 300 1.56 -0.13 -8.60
CA VAL A 300 0.30 -0.81 -8.30
C VAL A 300 0.45 -2.22 -8.84
N ASP A 301 0.06 -3.21 -8.02
CA ASP A 301 -0.02 -4.61 -8.45
C ASP A 301 -0.66 -4.69 -9.84
N SER A 302 -0.26 -5.65 -10.65
CA SER A 302 -0.99 -5.88 -11.89
C SER A 302 -2.44 -6.29 -11.58
N PRO A 303 -3.41 -5.93 -12.45
CA PRO A 303 -4.78 -6.39 -12.28
C PRO A 303 -4.88 -7.92 -12.10
N PHE A 304 -4.05 -8.68 -12.83
CA PHE A 304 -4.02 -10.12 -12.70
C PHE A 304 -3.51 -10.57 -11.32
N LEU A 305 -2.41 -9.98 -10.82
CA LEU A 305 -1.89 -10.27 -9.47
C LEU A 305 -2.93 -9.95 -8.38
N ALA A 306 -3.58 -8.79 -8.45
CA ALA A 306 -4.65 -8.42 -7.53
C ALA A 306 -5.81 -9.44 -7.58
N CYS A 307 -6.18 -9.90 -8.77
CA CYS A 307 -7.22 -10.92 -8.96
C CYS A 307 -6.82 -12.27 -8.36
N MET A 308 -5.60 -12.73 -8.60
CA MET A 308 -5.10 -14.00 -8.05
C MET A 308 -5.02 -13.96 -6.52
N LYS A 309 -4.56 -12.83 -5.94
CA LYS A 309 -4.59 -12.63 -4.48
C LYS A 309 -6.02 -12.68 -3.93
N ALA A 310 -6.96 -12.00 -4.59
CA ALA A 310 -8.36 -12.00 -4.18
C ALA A 310 -8.99 -13.40 -4.26
N LEU A 311 -8.74 -14.15 -5.35
CA LEU A 311 -9.19 -15.53 -5.50
C LEU A 311 -8.62 -16.45 -4.42
N GLY A 312 -7.34 -16.29 -4.05
CA GLY A 312 -6.68 -17.07 -3.01
C GLY A 312 -7.30 -16.80 -1.63
N ARG A 313 -7.47 -15.52 -1.25
CA ARG A 313 -8.11 -15.13 0.01
C ARG A 313 -9.56 -15.61 0.12
N LEU A 314 -10.31 -15.59 -0.99
CA LEU A 314 -11.67 -16.13 -1.05
C LEU A 314 -11.71 -17.66 -1.07
N ARG A 315 -10.55 -18.34 -1.09
CA ARG A 315 -10.40 -19.80 -1.27
C ARG A 315 -11.19 -20.31 -2.48
N ALA A 316 -11.21 -19.52 -3.55
CA ALA A 316 -11.97 -19.83 -4.74
C ALA A 316 -11.22 -20.88 -5.59
N THR A 317 -11.67 -22.14 -5.54
CA THR A 317 -11.07 -23.26 -6.29
C THR A 317 -11.09 -23.07 -7.81
N ALA A 318 -11.99 -22.23 -8.33
CA ALA A 318 -11.99 -21.81 -9.73
C ALA A 318 -10.69 -21.08 -10.15
N GLY A 319 -9.90 -20.57 -9.18
CA GLY A 319 -8.59 -19.98 -9.41
C GLY A 319 -7.47 -20.99 -9.69
N VAL A 320 -7.60 -22.26 -9.26
CA VAL A 320 -6.57 -23.29 -9.43
C VAL A 320 -6.12 -23.44 -10.90
N PRO A 321 -7.00 -23.68 -11.88
CA PRO A 321 -6.57 -23.84 -13.27
C PRO A 321 -5.92 -22.57 -13.86
N LEU A 322 -6.31 -21.39 -13.37
CA LEU A 322 -5.72 -20.12 -13.79
C LEU A 322 -4.31 -19.94 -13.21
N ALA A 323 -4.14 -20.26 -11.92
CA ALA A 323 -2.86 -20.21 -11.24
C ALA A 323 -1.86 -21.19 -11.86
N LEU A 324 -2.26 -22.45 -12.05
CA LEU A 324 -1.40 -23.47 -12.67
C LEU A 324 -0.95 -23.07 -14.08
N ARG A 325 -1.86 -22.54 -14.90
CA ARG A 325 -1.52 -22.02 -16.23
C ARG A 325 -0.52 -20.86 -16.16
N ALA A 326 -0.65 -19.99 -15.17
CA ALA A 326 0.28 -18.87 -14.98
C ALA A 326 1.70 -19.35 -14.62
N LEU A 327 1.82 -20.45 -13.86
CA LEU A 327 3.11 -21.07 -13.50
C LEU A 327 3.80 -21.77 -14.69
N GLU A 328 3.03 -22.19 -15.69
CA GLU A 328 3.53 -22.82 -16.92
C GLU A 328 4.12 -21.82 -17.92
N GLY A 329 3.68 -20.56 -17.87
CA GLY A 329 4.13 -19.50 -18.77
C GLY A 329 5.55 -19.00 -18.52
N GLU A 330 6.07 -18.14 -19.40
CA GLU A 330 7.38 -17.48 -19.26
C GLU A 330 7.31 -16.10 -18.59
N ASP A 331 6.11 -15.52 -18.47
CA ASP A 331 5.91 -14.20 -17.85
C ASP A 331 6.09 -14.30 -16.33
N PHE A 332 7.19 -13.75 -15.82
CA PHE A 332 7.53 -13.75 -14.40
C PHE A 332 6.44 -13.11 -13.51
N GLU A 333 5.76 -12.06 -13.97
CA GLU A 333 4.70 -11.42 -13.16
C GLU A 333 3.43 -12.27 -13.13
N ALA A 334 3.14 -13.00 -14.22
CA ALA A 334 2.08 -14.02 -14.22
C ALA A 334 2.42 -15.19 -13.27
N ILE A 335 3.66 -15.68 -13.31
CA ILE A 335 4.15 -16.72 -12.39
C ILE A 335 3.98 -16.25 -10.94
N ARG A 336 4.42 -15.03 -10.60
CA ARG A 336 4.25 -14.44 -9.26
C ARG A 336 2.78 -14.37 -8.85
N ALA A 337 1.88 -14.01 -9.76
CA ALA A 337 0.45 -14.01 -9.49
C ALA A 337 -0.10 -15.41 -9.20
N GLY A 338 0.30 -16.43 -9.98
CA GLY A 338 -0.07 -17.82 -9.73
C GLY A 338 0.43 -18.33 -8.38
N LEU A 339 1.69 -18.02 -8.02
CA LEU A 339 2.27 -18.39 -6.72
C LEU A 339 1.55 -17.71 -5.55
N ALA A 340 1.27 -16.41 -5.66
CA ALA A 340 0.55 -15.66 -4.63
C ALA A 340 -0.86 -16.23 -4.36
N TYR A 341 -1.53 -16.77 -5.39
CA TYR A 341 -2.80 -17.48 -5.21
C TYR A 341 -2.64 -18.72 -4.32
N PHE A 342 -1.64 -19.56 -4.59
CA PHE A 342 -1.43 -20.79 -3.80
C PHE A 342 -1.00 -20.52 -2.37
N GLU A 343 -0.13 -19.52 -2.17
CA GLU A 343 0.26 -19.05 -0.83
C GLU A 343 -0.96 -18.65 -0.01
N LEU A 344 -1.89 -17.87 -0.59
CA LEU A 344 -3.09 -17.41 0.09
C LEU A 344 -4.19 -18.49 0.19
N LEU A 345 -4.26 -19.42 -0.76
CA LEU A 345 -5.17 -20.56 -0.71
C LEU A 345 -4.81 -21.49 0.46
N GLY A 346 -3.52 -21.69 0.72
CA GLY A 346 -3.02 -22.52 1.81
C GLY A 346 -3.26 -24.02 1.64
N ASP A 347 -3.50 -24.49 0.41
CA ASP A 347 -3.76 -25.91 0.10
C ASP A 347 -2.45 -26.68 -0.10
N VAL A 348 -1.95 -27.30 0.98
CA VAL A 348 -0.69 -28.05 1.03
C VAL A 348 -0.65 -29.19 0.02
N GLU A 349 -1.81 -29.78 -0.31
CA GLU A 349 -1.90 -30.89 -1.28
C GLU A 349 -1.47 -30.46 -2.68
N ARG A 350 -1.43 -29.15 -2.97
CA ARG A 350 -0.97 -28.61 -4.26
C ARG A 350 0.55 -28.46 -4.35
N ALA A 351 1.31 -28.75 -3.29
CA ALA A 351 2.76 -28.62 -3.28
C ALA A 351 3.43 -29.40 -4.42
N GLU A 352 2.94 -30.63 -4.71
CA GLU A 352 3.47 -31.42 -5.82
C GLU A 352 3.19 -30.78 -7.18
N GLU A 353 1.98 -30.28 -7.42
CA GLU A 353 1.62 -29.63 -8.68
C GLU A 353 2.42 -28.33 -8.93
N ILE A 354 2.70 -27.58 -7.87
CA ILE A 354 3.56 -26.39 -7.92
C ILE A 354 5.01 -26.81 -8.21
N ALA A 355 5.53 -27.81 -7.51
CA ALA A 355 6.89 -28.33 -7.70
C ALA A 355 7.09 -28.88 -9.11
N GLN A 356 6.11 -29.58 -9.69
CA GLN A 356 6.16 -30.09 -11.06
C GLN A 356 6.35 -28.99 -12.12
N ARG A 357 5.97 -27.75 -11.81
CA ARG A 357 6.08 -26.58 -12.70
C ARG A 357 7.37 -25.78 -12.49
N MET A 358 8.17 -26.12 -11.48
CA MET A 358 9.52 -25.57 -11.35
C MET A 358 10.36 -25.94 -12.57
N ARG A 359 11.30 -25.07 -12.93
CA ARG A 359 12.21 -25.32 -14.05
C ARG A 359 13.28 -26.33 -13.65
N PRO A 360 13.67 -27.28 -14.52
CA PRO A 360 14.71 -28.24 -14.20
C PRO A 360 16.07 -27.54 -14.01
N ARG A 361 16.97 -28.20 -13.30
CA ARG A 361 18.34 -27.69 -13.09
C ARG A 361 19.03 -27.42 -14.43
N GLY A 362 19.70 -26.27 -14.54
CA GLY A 362 20.37 -25.84 -15.78
C GLY A 362 19.48 -25.17 -16.82
N HIS A 363 18.17 -25.06 -16.60
CA HIS A 363 17.28 -24.27 -17.45
C HIS A 363 17.61 -22.77 -17.34
N ARG A 364 17.57 -22.02 -18.46
CA ARG A 364 17.89 -20.57 -18.49
C ARG A 364 17.07 -19.74 -17.50
N ASP A 365 15.81 -20.13 -17.32
CA ASP A 365 14.86 -19.45 -16.43
C ASP A 365 14.81 -20.05 -15.01
N ALA A 366 15.79 -20.88 -14.62
CA ALA A 366 15.81 -21.48 -13.28
C ALA A 366 15.83 -20.46 -12.14
N PHE A 367 16.19 -19.20 -12.40
CA PHE A 367 16.11 -18.12 -11.42
C PHE A 367 14.68 -17.92 -10.86
N VAL A 368 13.64 -18.24 -11.62
CA VAL A 368 12.24 -18.12 -11.14
C VAL A 368 11.94 -19.12 -10.03
N ASN A 369 12.68 -20.23 -9.94
CA ASN A 369 12.48 -21.26 -8.92
C ASN A 369 12.67 -20.73 -7.49
N HIS A 370 13.38 -19.62 -7.32
CA HIS A 370 13.47 -18.96 -6.02
C HIS A 370 12.08 -18.54 -5.49
N ALA A 371 11.21 -18.03 -6.37
CA ALA A 371 9.84 -17.68 -6.00
C ALA A 371 8.99 -18.92 -5.69
N PHE A 372 9.16 -20.01 -6.47
CA PHE A 372 8.49 -21.28 -6.22
C PHE A 372 8.91 -21.86 -4.86
N GLY A 373 10.21 -21.96 -4.59
CA GLY A 373 10.75 -22.50 -3.34
C GLY A 373 10.32 -21.68 -2.13
N ARG A 374 10.28 -20.35 -2.22
CA ARG A 374 9.69 -19.49 -1.19
C ARG A 374 8.21 -19.80 -0.92
N THR A 375 7.44 -19.97 -1.99
CA THR A 375 6.00 -20.28 -1.88
C THR A 375 5.79 -21.66 -1.27
N LEU A 376 6.56 -22.66 -1.70
CA LEU A 376 6.51 -24.02 -1.16
C LEU A 376 6.94 -24.07 0.31
N ARG A 377 7.98 -23.32 0.71
CA ARG A 377 8.35 -23.14 2.13
C ARG A 377 7.20 -22.54 2.94
N ALA A 378 6.61 -21.45 2.46
CA ALA A 378 5.49 -20.79 3.14
C ALA A 378 4.27 -21.71 3.28
N LEU A 379 3.97 -22.50 2.24
CA LEU A 379 2.84 -23.42 2.21
C LEU A 379 3.04 -24.64 3.11
N THR A 380 4.24 -25.23 3.11
CA THR A 380 4.50 -26.55 3.70
C THR A 380 5.22 -26.49 5.05
N GLY A 381 5.87 -25.38 5.37
CA GLY A 381 6.80 -25.23 6.50
C GLY A 381 8.12 -26.00 6.35
N ALA A 382 8.36 -26.67 5.22
CA ALA A 382 9.54 -27.50 5.02
C ALA A 382 10.72 -26.71 4.44
N GLU A 383 11.90 -26.84 5.04
CA GLU A 383 13.13 -26.24 4.51
C GLU A 383 13.76 -27.17 3.46
N ARG A 384 13.68 -26.76 2.19
CA ARG A 384 14.25 -27.45 1.03
C ARG A 384 14.93 -26.44 0.09
N PRO A 385 15.98 -26.85 -0.65
CA PRO A 385 16.59 -25.99 -1.66
C PRO A 385 15.59 -25.63 -2.76
N ASP A 386 15.86 -24.53 -3.49
CA ASP A 386 15.01 -24.03 -4.59
C ASP A 386 15.16 -24.88 -5.88
N GLU A 387 15.19 -26.20 -5.72
CA GLU A 387 15.38 -27.21 -6.77
C GLU A 387 14.13 -28.07 -6.92
N ARG A 388 13.67 -28.26 -8.17
CA ARG A 388 12.48 -29.05 -8.51
C ARG A 388 12.54 -30.45 -7.91
N GLU A 389 13.66 -31.13 -8.10
CA GLU A 389 13.85 -32.52 -7.73
C GLU A 389 13.78 -32.72 -6.21
N ALA A 390 14.31 -31.77 -5.44
CA ALA A 390 14.25 -31.78 -3.97
C ALA A 390 12.81 -31.64 -3.46
N TRP A 391 12.02 -30.75 -4.06
CA TRP A 391 10.61 -30.58 -3.70
C TRP A 391 9.75 -31.78 -4.11
N LEU A 392 10.00 -32.36 -5.29
CA LEU A 392 9.32 -33.59 -5.71
C LEU A 392 9.67 -34.79 -4.83
N ALA A 393 10.92 -34.88 -4.34
CA ALA A 393 11.33 -35.90 -3.39
C ALA A 393 10.57 -35.74 -2.06
N TRP A 394 10.50 -34.52 -1.52
CA TRP A 394 9.71 -34.24 -0.32
C TRP A 394 8.24 -34.62 -0.48
N CYS A 395 7.62 -34.34 -1.64
CA CYS A 395 6.23 -34.75 -1.91
C CYS A 395 6.05 -36.28 -1.97
N ARG A 396 7.08 -37.04 -2.34
CA ARG A 396 7.05 -38.51 -2.30
C ARG A 396 7.19 -39.02 -0.86
N GLU A 397 8.16 -38.50 -0.11
CA GLU A 397 8.38 -38.82 1.32
C GLU A 397 7.07 -38.66 2.12
N ARG A 398 6.38 -37.52 1.94
CA ARG A 398 5.09 -37.25 2.62
C ARG A 398 3.97 -38.21 2.26
N ARG A 399 3.90 -38.66 1.01
CA ARG A 399 2.91 -39.66 0.57
C ARG A 399 3.19 -41.02 1.17
N ASP A 400 4.46 -41.42 1.24
CA ASP A 400 4.87 -42.69 1.83
C ASP A 400 4.61 -42.71 3.34
N GLU A 401 4.85 -41.60 4.04
CA GLU A 401 4.47 -41.41 5.45
C GLU A 401 2.95 -41.53 5.66
N ALA A 402 2.15 -40.88 4.82
CA ALA A 402 0.69 -40.91 4.90
C ALA A 402 0.10 -42.30 4.58
N ALA A 403 0.76 -43.08 3.72
CA ALA A 403 0.35 -44.44 3.38
C ALA A 403 0.58 -45.45 4.53
N GLY A 404 1.40 -45.09 5.54
CA GLY A 404 1.76 -45.94 6.67
C GLY A 404 2.62 -47.16 6.28
N PRO A 405 3.26 -47.84 7.26
CA PRO A 405 3.99 -49.07 6.96
C PRO A 405 3.01 -50.12 6.44
N ARG A 406 3.18 -50.53 5.17
CA ARG A 406 2.49 -51.71 4.62
C ARG A 406 2.80 -52.87 5.55
N ARG A 407 1.80 -53.31 6.33
CA ARG A 407 1.94 -54.54 7.14
C ARG A 407 2.40 -55.64 6.18
N PRO A 408 3.56 -56.27 6.42
CA PRO A 408 3.99 -57.37 5.57
C PRO A 408 2.89 -58.43 5.65
N GLY A 409 2.30 -58.72 4.48
CA GLY A 409 1.29 -59.76 4.35
C GLY A 409 1.88 -61.05 4.91
N GLY A 410 1.31 -61.54 6.00
CA GLY A 410 1.55 -62.91 6.43
C GLY A 410 1.05 -63.83 5.32
N SER A 411 2.00 -64.36 4.55
CA SER A 411 1.79 -65.51 3.69
C SER A 411 1.26 -66.65 4.55
N ARG A 412 0.03 -67.09 4.26
CA ARG A 412 -0.47 -68.41 4.65
C ARG A 412 -0.14 -69.41 3.56
#